data_AF-M9R3P6-F1
#
_entry.id   AF-M9R3P6-F1
#
_cell.length_a   1.000
_cell.length_b   1.000
_cell.length_c   1.000
_cell.angle_alpha   90.00
_cell.angle_beta   90.00
_cell.angle_gamma   90.00
#
_symmetry.space_group_name_H-M   'P 1'
#
loop_
_entity.id
_entity.type
_entity.pdbx_description
1 polymer ?
#
loop_
_entity_poly.entity_id
_entity_poly.type
_entity_poly.pdbx_seq_one_letter_code
_entity_poly.pdbx_strand_id
1 'polypeptide(L)'
;MKILILGSGPNVTQAAVWPRAPFDLIVAINNAWRVRTDWDYLVHPSDFPPDRQPLVLSRGQRTITHHDYVPAQNALGGFVYGGGTMTFTASYWALHTLKPTVMAYLGCDMTYQATPSHFYGQGTADPLRADVTLRSLEAKSARLQAMAHRQDCACVNLSSDPSRLIFARGNPQDLVAQPDLNQDAINHALRLETDAGYMVASGKYWKEEGRFDTDIIDEIDAAWLATLAA
;
A
#
# COMPACT_ATOMS: atom_id res chain seq x y z
N MET A 1 -15.63 -4.31 8.13
CA MET A 1 -14.82 -5.43 7.60
C MET A 1 -13.35 -5.12 7.81
N LYS A 2 -12.58 -6.04 8.39
CA LYS A 2 -11.16 -5.89 8.72
C LYS A 2 -10.32 -6.73 7.76
N ILE A 3 -9.32 -6.11 7.14
CA ILE A 3 -8.45 -6.75 6.15
C ILE A 3 -7.03 -6.81 6.69
N LEU A 4 -6.39 -7.98 6.56
CA LEU A 4 -4.94 -8.14 6.72
C LEU A 4 -4.25 -8.04 5.36
N ILE A 5 -3.31 -7.11 5.22
CA ILE A 5 -2.48 -6.92 4.04
C ILE A 5 -1.08 -7.43 4.33
N LEU A 6 -0.65 -8.44 3.57
CA LEU A 6 0.64 -9.11 3.74
C LEU A 6 1.60 -8.73 2.62
N GLY A 7 2.70 -8.07 3.01
CA GLY A 7 3.81 -7.70 2.13
C GLY A 7 4.94 -8.71 2.14
N SER A 8 6.12 -8.31 1.64
CA SER A 8 7.28 -9.21 1.47
C SER A 8 8.37 -9.09 2.53
N GLY A 9 8.23 -8.18 3.50
CA GLY A 9 9.18 -8.04 4.61
C GLY A 9 9.33 -9.32 5.43
N PRO A 10 10.52 -9.64 5.98
CA PRO A 10 10.76 -10.91 6.70
C PRO A 10 9.79 -11.20 7.84
N ASN A 11 9.37 -10.16 8.57
CA ASN A 11 8.42 -10.25 9.68
C ASN A 11 7.02 -10.76 9.26
N VAL A 12 6.68 -10.78 7.97
CA VAL A 12 5.40 -11.30 7.47
C VAL A 12 5.18 -12.76 7.88
N THR A 13 6.27 -13.52 8.02
CA THR A 13 6.25 -14.94 8.41
C THR A 13 5.59 -15.18 9.78
N GLN A 14 5.54 -14.16 10.65
CA GLN A 14 4.81 -14.23 11.91
C GLN A 14 3.32 -14.53 11.70
N ALA A 15 2.73 -14.04 10.61
CA ALA A 15 1.31 -14.26 10.30
C ALA A 15 0.97 -15.72 9.96
N ALA A 16 1.95 -16.58 9.66
CA ALA A 16 1.72 -17.98 9.30
C ALA A 16 1.01 -18.77 10.41
N VAL A 17 1.26 -18.41 11.68
CA VAL A 17 0.71 -19.09 12.86
C VAL A 17 -0.40 -18.32 13.56
N TRP A 18 -0.75 -17.12 13.07
CA TRP A 18 -1.81 -16.32 13.67
C TRP A 18 -3.18 -16.95 13.39
N PRO A 19 -4.13 -16.90 14.36
CA PRO A 19 -5.53 -17.17 14.05
C PRO A 19 -5.99 -16.23 12.92
N ARG A 20 -6.91 -16.70 12.07
CA ARG A 20 -7.51 -15.84 11.03
C ARG A 20 -8.26 -14.66 11.67
N ALA A 21 -9.04 -14.94 12.71
CA ALA A 21 -9.71 -13.89 13.46
C ALA A 21 -8.67 -12.93 14.08
N PRO A 22 -8.91 -11.61 14.02
CA PRO A 22 -10.18 -10.96 13.69
C PRO A 22 -10.30 -10.49 12.23
N PHE A 23 -9.45 -10.96 11.32
CA PHE A 23 -9.47 -10.54 9.92
C PHE A 23 -10.55 -11.28 9.14
N ASP A 24 -11.39 -10.51 8.45
CA ASP A 24 -12.44 -11.04 7.56
C ASP A 24 -11.83 -11.51 6.24
N LEU A 25 -10.84 -10.75 5.74
CA LEU A 25 -10.13 -11.00 4.48
C LEU A 25 -8.62 -10.85 4.64
N ILE A 26 -7.87 -11.59 3.83
CA ILE A 26 -6.42 -11.51 3.72
C ILE A 26 -6.05 -11.20 2.27
N VAL A 27 -5.35 -10.08 2.08
CA VAL A 27 -4.78 -9.64 0.80
C VAL A 27 -3.28 -9.90 0.84
N ALA A 28 -2.81 -10.83 0.02
CA ALA A 28 -1.39 -11.13 -0.15
C ALA A 28 -0.81 -10.35 -1.33
N ILE A 29 0.39 -9.79 -1.15
CA ILE A 29 1.11 -9.05 -2.18
C ILE A 29 2.29 -9.88 -2.69
N ASN A 30 2.41 -10.02 -4.01
CA ASN A 30 3.52 -10.73 -4.66
C ASN A 30 3.71 -12.12 -4.03
N ASN A 31 4.92 -12.44 -3.55
CA ASN A 31 5.23 -13.74 -2.96
C ASN A 31 4.53 -14.01 -1.61
N ALA A 32 3.91 -13.01 -0.97
CA ALA A 32 3.31 -13.18 0.36
C ALA A 32 2.16 -14.21 0.39
N TRP A 33 1.61 -14.61 -0.78
CA TRP A 33 0.63 -15.69 -0.87
C TRP A 33 1.17 -17.02 -0.32
N ARG A 34 2.50 -17.18 -0.23
CA ARG A 34 3.16 -18.37 0.32
C ARG A 34 3.14 -18.44 1.85
N VAL A 35 2.85 -17.33 2.53
CA VAL A 35 2.94 -17.23 3.99
C VAL A 35 1.77 -17.94 4.68
N ARG A 36 0.59 -17.87 4.07
CA ARG A 36 -0.64 -18.48 4.56
C ARG A 36 -1.35 -19.17 3.41
N THR A 37 -2.10 -20.23 3.65
CA THR A 37 -2.88 -20.90 2.60
C THR A 37 -4.30 -20.35 2.46
N ASP A 38 -4.79 -19.63 3.47
CA ASP A 38 -6.15 -19.09 3.58
C ASP A 38 -6.28 -17.63 3.12
N TRP A 39 -5.38 -17.13 2.26
CA TRP A 39 -5.56 -15.80 1.68
C TRP A 39 -6.78 -15.75 0.75
N ASP A 40 -7.35 -14.55 0.55
CA ASP A 40 -8.54 -14.34 -0.28
C ASP A 40 -8.18 -13.70 -1.63
N TYR A 41 -7.25 -12.73 -1.60
CA TYR A 41 -6.83 -11.99 -2.78
C TYR A 41 -5.31 -11.98 -2.90
N LEU A 42 -4.80 -12.26 -4.10
CA LEU A 42 -3.41 -12.06 -4.47
C LEU A 42 -3.32 -10.85 -5.41
N VAL A 43 -2.63 -9.80 -4.98
CA VAL A 43 -2.34 -8.62 -5.81
C VAL A 43 -0.86 -8.66 -6.23
N HIS A 44 -0.59 -8.52 -7.53
CA HIS A 44 0.77 -8.53 -8.06
C HIS A 44 0.89 -7.66 -9.33
N PRO A 45 2.08 -7.17 -9.69
CA PRO A 45 2.27 -6.37 -10.89
C PRO A 45 2.16 -7.22 -12.15
N SER A 46 2.01 -6.58 -13.32
CA SER A 46 1.87 -7.26 -14.61
C SER A 46 3.09 -8.10 -15.00
N ASP A 47 4.26 -7.81 -14.46
CA ASP A 47 5.53 -8.51 -14.69
C ASP A 47 5.85 -9.56 -13.61
N PHE A 48 4.90 -9.87 -12.71
CA PHE A 48 5.10 -10.91 -11.70
C PHE A 48 5.29 -12.29 -12.34
N PRO A 49 6.44 -12.97 -12.14
CA PRO A 49 6.77 -14.18 -12.88
C PRO A 49 5.74 -15.32 -12.69
N PRO A 50 5.28 -15.99 -13.76
CA PRO A 50 4.28 -17.06 -13.66
C PRO A 50 4.70 -18.24 -12.76
N ASP A 51 6.00 -18.55 -12.69
CA ASP A 51 6.56 -19.59 -11.84
C ASP A 51 6.58 -19.22 -10.34
N ARG A 52 6.35 -17.94 -10.01
CA ARG A 52 6.20 -17.44 -8.63
C ARG A 52 4.74 -17.25 -8.23
N GLN A 53 3.80 -17.50 -9.13
CA GLN A 53 2.37 -17.44 -8.86
C GLN A 53 1.85 -18.78 -8.31
N PRO A 54 0.72 -18.80 -7.58
CA PRO A 54 0.08 -20.05 -7.18
C PRO A 54 -0.38 -20.83 -8.42
N LEU A 55 -0.01 -22.12 -8.50
CA LEU A 55 -0.39 -22.98 -9.62
C LEU A 55 -1.87 -23.32 -9.64
N VAL A 56 -2.49 -23.39 -8.47
CA VAL A 56 -3.92 -23.71 -8.28
C VAL A 56 -4.48 -22.78 -7.22
N LEU A 57 -5.65 -22.21 -7.51
CA LEU A 57 -6.39 -21.40 -6.56
C LEU A 57 -7.37 -22.26 -5.77
N SER A 58 -7.41 -22.06 -4.46
CA SER A 58 -8.46 -22.63 -3.61
C SER A 58 -9.80 -21.93 -3.88
N ARG A 59 -10.91 -22.56 -3.47
CA ARG A 59 -12.24 -21.95 -3.63
C ARG A 59 -12.30 -20.60 -2.93
N GLY A 60 -12.65 -19.55 -3.68
CA GLY A 60 -12.77 -18.19 -3.18
C GLY A 60 -11.54 -17.32 -3.40
N GLN A 61 -10.36 -17.92 -3.65
CA GLN A 61 -9.14 -17.19 -3.97
C GLN A 61 -9.23 -16.51 -5.34
N ARG A 62 -8.79 -15.25 -5.41
CA ARG A 62 -8.78 -14.46 -6.64
C ARG A 62 -7.45 -13.75 -6.82
N THR A 63 -6.98 -13.75 -8.07
CA THR A 63 -5.85 -12.91 -8.48
C THR A 63 -6.36 -11.56 -8.96
N ILE A 64 -5.74 -10.49 -8.48
CA ILE A 64 -6.05 -9.10 -8.80
C ILE A 64 -4.89 -8.56 -9.63
N THR A 65 -5.22 -8.13 -10.84
CA THR A 65 -4.24 -7.70 -11.85
C THR A 65 -4.39 -6.21 -12.16
N HIS A 66 -3.54 -5.70 -13.04
CA HIS A 66 -3.61 -4.31 -13.49
C HIS A 66 -4.97 -3.91 -14.08
N HIS A 67 -5.74 -4.86 -14.63
CA HIS A 67 -7.10 -4.60 -15.08
C HIS A 67 -8.04 -4.21 -13.94
N ASP A 68 -7.75 -4.66 -12.72
CA ASP A 68 -8.55 -4.44 -11.53
C ASP A 68 -8.03 -3.25 -10.71
N TYR A 69 -6.72 -3.21 -10.44
CA TYR A 69 -6.15 -2.22 -9.54
C TYR A 69 -5.89 -0.86 -10.21
N VAL A 70 -5.66 -0.78 -11.54
CA VAL A 70 -5.43 0.51 -12.21
C VAL A 70 -6.66 1.41 -12.16
N PRO A 71 -7.88 0.95 -12.54
CA PRO A 71 -9.07 1.78 -12.40
C PRO A 71 -9.35 2.18 -10.95
N ALA A 72 -9.17 1.25 -10.01
CA ALA A 72 -9.39 1.48 -8.59
C ALA A 72 -8.45 2.54 -7.99
N GLN A 73 -7.16 2.47 -8.32
CA GLN A 73 -6.18 3.45 -7.87
C GLN A 73 -6.37 4.80 -8.56
N ASN A 74 -6.73 4.83 -9.85
CA ASN A 74 -7.05 6.07 -10.56
C ASN A 74 -8.26 6.80 -9.96
N ALA A 75 -9.27 6.06 -9.50
CA ALA A 75 -10.42 6.63 -8.80
C ALA A 75 -10.04 7.33 -7.48
N LEU A 76 -8.83 7.06 -6.95
CA LEU A 76 -8.30 7.63 -5.71
C LEU A 76 -7.02 8.47 -5.95
N GLY A 77 -6.83 8.96 -7.18
CA GLY A 77 -5.77 9.91 -7.56
C GLY A 77 -4.57 9.32 -8.28
N GLY A 78 -4.59 8.03 -8.61
CA GLY A 78 -3.62 7.42 -9.53
C GLY A 78 -2.24 7.15 -8.91
N PHE A 79 -1.30 6.77 -9.76
CA PHE A 79 -0.02 6.17 -9.33
C PHE A 79 1.04 7.21 -8.94
N VAL A 80 1.06 8.37 -9.58
CA VAL A 80 2.05 9.43 -9.29
C VAL A 80 1.90 9.90 -7.84
N TYR A 81 0.66 10.14 -7.42
CA TYR A 81 0.34 10.57 -6.08
C TYR A 81 0.21 9.41 -5.09
N GLY A 82 -0.38 8.29 -5.50
CA GLY A 82 -0.57 7.12 -4.63
C GLY A 82 0.72 6.33 -4.32
N GLY A 83 1.77 6.50 -5.14
CA GLY A 83 3.00 5.73 -5.05
C GLY A 83 2.94 4.42 -5.85
N GLY A 84 4.05 4.09 -6.52
CA GLY A 84 4.15 2.94 -7.43
C GLY A 84 4.49 1.59 -6.77
N THR A 85 4.56 1.53 -5.43
CA THR A 85 4.82 0.24 -4.75
C THR A 85 3.58 -0.64 -4.76
N MET A 86 3.79 -1.96 -4.75
CA MET A 86 2.67 -2.91 -4.67
C MET A 86 1.91 -2.84 -3.34
N THR A 87 2.56 -2.41 -2.25
CA THR A 87 1.89 -2.11 -0.99
C THR A 87 0.82 -1.04 -1.20
N PHE A 88 1.16 0.10 -1.80
CA PHE A 88 0.19 1.15 -2.05
C PHE A 88 -0.85 0.73 -3.09
N THR A 89 -0.43 0.07 -4.17
CA THR A 89 -1.33 -0.40 -5.23
C THR A 89 -2.41 -1.35 -4.69
N ALA A 90 -2.01 -2.35 -3.90
CA ALA A 90 -2.95 -3.26 -3.26
C ALA A 90 -3.87 -2.55 -2.27
N SER A 91 -3.34 -1.55 -1.55
CA SER A 91 -4.11 -0.78 -0.58
C SER A 91 -5.19 0.09 -1.23
N TYR A 92 -4.85 0.81 -2.32
CA TYR A 92 -5.84 1.61 -3.05
C TYR A 92 -6.89 0.73 -3.71
N TRP A 93 -6.50 -0.43 -4.26
CA TRP A 93 -7.47 -1.40 -4.76
C TRP A 93 -8.41 -1.90 -3.66
N ALA A 94 -7.87 -2.30 -2.50
CA ALA A 94 -8.66 -2.77 -1.37
C ALA A 94 -9.59 -1.69 -0.83
N LEU A 95 -9.08 -0.47 -0.65
CA LEU A 95 -9.86 0.69 -0.19
C LEU A 95 -11.04 0.98 -1.12
N HIS A 96 -10.78 1.09 -2.43
CA HIS A 96 -11.82 1.38 -3.43
C HIS A 96 -12.84 0.23 -3.57
N THR A 97 -12.36 -1.01 -3.67
CA THR A 97 -13.17 -2.14 -4.11
C THR A 97 -13.83 -2.86 -2.94
N LEU A 98 -13.09 -3.05 -1.84
CA LEU A 98 -13.55 -3.80 -0.68
C LEU A 98 -14.15 -2.88 0.40
N LYS A 99 -13.81 -1.59 0.40
CA LYS A 99 -14.33 -0.57 1.35
C LYS A 99 -14.26 -1.05 2.81
N PRO A 100 -13.06 -1.45 3.29
CA PRO A 100 -12.91 -1.95 4.64
C PRO A 100 -13.09 -0.84 5.67
N THR A 101 -13.33 -1.24 6.92
CA THR A 101 -13.25 -0.35 8.09
C THR A 101 -11.85 -0.34 8.69
N VAL A 102 -11.02 -1.36 8.39
CA VAL A 102 -9.62 -1.46 8.80
C VAL A 102 -8.79 -2.14 7.71
N MET A 103 -7.64 -1.55 7.39
CA MET A 103 -6.51 -2.21 6.70
C MET A 103 -5.34 -2.33 7.68
N ALA A 104 -4.99 -3.57 8.04
CA ALA A 104 -3.88 -3.87 8.94
C ALA A 104 -2.71 -4.47 8.16
N TYR A 105 -1.49 -4.00 8.40
CA TYR A 105 -0.33 -4.27 7.54
C TYR A 105 0.74 -5.06 8.28
N LEU A 106 1.27 -6.10 7.65
CA LEU A 106 2.48 -6.81 8.09
C LEU A 106 3.38 -7.10 6.88
N GLY A 107 4.71 -7.03 7.03
CA GLY A 107 5.64 -7.23 5.90
C GLY A 107 5.67 -6.07 4.90
N CYS A 108 5.11 -4.92 5.27
CA CYS A 108 4.94 -3.75 4.39
C CYS A 108 5.85 -2.58 4.80
N ASP A 109 6.88 -2.83 5.60
CA ASP A 109 7.68 -1.79 6.27
C ASP A 109 8.45 -0.87 5.32
N MET A 110 8.82 -1.38 4.15
CA MET A 110 9.54 -0.63 3.12
C MET A 110 10.88 0.01 3.54
N THR A 111 11.51 -0.49 4.61
CA THR A 111 12.80 0.03 5.08
C THR A 111 14.01 -0.64 4.43
N TYR A 112 13.89 -1.87 3.91
CA TYR A 112 14.89 -2.67 3.13
C TYR A 112 16.38 -2.55 3.53
N GLN A 113 16.68 -2.09 4.74
CA GLN A 113 18.02 -1.97 5.33
C GLN A 113 18.47 -3.27 6.01
N ALA A 114 17.57 -4.26 6.14
CA ALA A 114 17.82 -5.55 6.76
C ALA A 114 18.26 -6.61 5.73
N THR A 115 19.07 -7.57 6.19
CA THR A 115 19.48 -8.76 5.43
C THR A 115 18.94 -10.01 6.13
N PRO A 116 18.12 -10.87 5.48
CA PRO A 116 17.59 -10.71 4.13
C PRO A 116 16.54 -9.59 4.05
N SER A 117 16.45 -8.94 2.89
CA SER A 117 15.50 -7.83 2.66
C SER A 117 14.07 -8.29 2.45
N HIS A 118 13.86 -9.57 2.11
CA HIS A 118 12.55 -10.21 1.90
C HIS A 118 12.49 -11.56 2.63
N PHE A 119 11.29 -12.05 2.94
CA PHE A 119 11.14 -13.34 3.64
C PHE A 119 11.60 -14.56 2.81
N TYR A 120 11.71 -14.41 1.49
CA TYR A 120 12.18 -15.44 0.55
C TYR A 120 13.64 -15.24 0.12
N GLY A 121 14.42 -14.44 0.86
CA GLY A 121 15.82 -14.15 0.58
C GLY A 121 16.04 -12.71 0.10
N GLN A 122 16.94 -12.53 -0.87
CA GLN A 122 17.21 -11.20 -1.44
C GLN A 122 16.32 -10.95 -2.66
N GLY A 123 15.46 -9.92 -2.57
CA GLY A 123 14.72 -9.39 -3.72
C GLY A 123 15.30 -8.06 -4.20
N THR A 124 15.06 -7.70 -5.46
CA THR A 124 15.26 -6.33 -5.94
C THR A 124 14.23 -5.45 -5.23
N ALA A 125 14.68 -4.58 -4.35
CA ALA A 125 13.77 -3.76 -3.56
C ALA A 125 13.11 -2.69 -4.44
N ASP A 126 11.84 -2.90 -4.76
CA ASP A 126 11.00 -1.95 -5.51
C ASP A 126 11.11 -0.49 -5.05
N PRO A 127 11.22 -0.15 -3.74
CA PRO A 127 11.30 1.24 -3.29
C PRO A 127 12.70 1.83 -3.21
N LEU A 128 13.73 1.11 -3.66
CA LEU A 128 15.07 1.67 -3.86
C LEU A 128 15.30 2.13 -5.30
N ARG A 129 14.27 2.07 -6.16
CA ARG A 129 14.32 2.61 -7.52
C ARG A 129 14.34 4.14 -7.46
N ALA A 130 15.18 4.74 -8.30
CA ALA A 130 15.08 6.16 -8.61
C ALA A 130 13.81 6.37 -9.44
N ASP A 131 12.70 6.66 -8.77
CA ASP A 131 11.36 6.73 -9.35
C ASP A 131 10.60 7.92 -8.76
N VAL A 132 9.94 8.70 -9.61
CA VAL A 132 9.21 9.92 -9.23
C VAL A 132 8.08 9.66 -8.22
N THR A 133 7.56 8.44 -8.16
CA THR A 133 6.47 8.05 -7.25
C THR A 133 6.97 7.56 -5.90
N LEU A 134 8.29 7.41 -5.73
CA LEU A 134 8.94 6.84 -4.54
C LEU A 134 9.81 7.87 -3.79
N ARG A 135 9.70 9.15 -4.15
CA ARG A 135 10.47 10.25 -3.57
C ARG A 135 10.30 10.35 -2.05
N SER A 136 9.07 10.26 -1.55
CA SER A 136 8.78 10.16 -0.11
C SER A 136 7.74 9.08 0.20
N LEU A 137 8.20 7.90 0.62
CA LEU A 137 7.32 6.80 1.01
C LEU A 137 6.44 7.15 2.21
N GLU A 138 6.95 7.95 3.15
CA GLU A 138 6.19 8.48 4.28
C GLU A 138 5.04 9.34 3.77
N ALA A 139 5.28 10.25 2.83
CA ALA A 139 4.23 11.08 2.25
C ALA A 139 3.17 10.24 1.52
N LYS A 140 3.60 9.24 0.74
CA LYS A 140 2.66 8.31 0.07
C LYS A 140 1.83 7.52 1.09
N SER A 141 2.42 7.13 2.22
CA SER A 141 1.67 6.48 3.30
C SER A 141 0.75 7.46 4.05
N ALA A 142 1.15 8.71 4.29
CA ALA A 142 0.30 9.75 4.86
C ALA A 142 -0.92 10.03 3.97
N ARG A 143 -0.69 10.16 2.66
CA ARG A 143 -1.77 10.26 1.66
C ARG A 143 -2.73 9.08 1.74
N LEU A 144 -2.22 7.84 1.73
CA LEU A 144 -3.06 6.66 1.83
C LEU A 144 -3.89 6.66 3.13
N GLN A 145 -3.29 7.06 4.26
CA GLN A 145 -4.00 7.18 5.53
C GLN A 145 -5.11 8.23 5.47
N ALA A 146 -4.86 9.41 4.90
CA ALA A 146 -5.85 10.45 4.73
C ALA A 146 -7.00 10.02 3.81
N MET A 147 -6.70 9.34 2.70
CA MET A 147 -7.72 8.81 1.78
C MET A 147 -8.55 7.70 2.43
N ALA A 148 -7.94 6.84 3.25
CA ALA A 148 -8.63 5.81 4.01
C ALA A 148 -9.51 6.43 5.12
N HIS A 149 -9.00 7.43 5.83
CA HIS A 149 -9.73 8.14 6.87
C HIS A 149 -10.99 8.82 6.33
N ARG A 150 -10.94 9.42 5.12
CA ARG A 150 -12.13 9.96 4.44
C ARG A 150 -13.21 8.93 4.08
N GLN A 151 -12.88 7.64 4.17
CA GLN A 151 -13.81 6.53 3.95
C GLN A 151 -14.06 5.73 5.23
N ASP A 152 -13.83 6.33 6.40
CA ASP A 152 -13.99 5.71 7.72
C ASP A 152 -13.16 4.43 7.90
N CYS A 153 -12.02 4.33 7.19
CA CYS A 153 -11.11 3.20 7.23
C CYS A 153 -9.85 3.53 8.03
N ALA A 154 -9.58 2.73 9.07
CA ALA A 154 -8.31 2.79 9.81
C ALA A 154 -7.17 2.09 9.04
N CYS A 155 -5.96 2.66 9.11
CA CYS A 155 -4.73 1.99 8.68
C CYS A 155 -3.89 1.67 9.92
N VAL A 156 -3.50 0.41 10.11
CA VAL A 156 -2.78 -0.06 11.32
C VAL A 156 -1.52 -0.81 10.93
N ASN A 157 -0.38 -0.44 11.48
CA ASN A 157 0.87 -1.17 11.29
C ASN A 157 1.03 -2.25 12.37
N LEU A 158 1.10 -3.52 11.97
CA LEU A 158 1.30 -4.66 12.88
C LEU A 158 2.78 -5.05 13.05
N SER A 159 3.68 -4.40 12.32
CA SER A 159 5.11 -4.62 12.47
C SER A 159 5.64 -3.99 13.76
N SER A 160 6.67 -4.61 14.35
CA SER A 160 7.52 -4.01 15.38
C SER A 160 8.80 -3.38 14.82
N ASP A 161 9.07 -3.56 13.54
CA ASP A 161 10.32 -3.15 12.89
C ASP A 161 10.27 -1.67 12.45
N PRO A 162 11.41 -1.03 12.14
CA PRO A 162 11.42 0.26 11.47
C PRO A 162 10.60 0.20 10.17
N SER A 163 9.72 1.19 9.98
CA SER A 163 8.74 1.21 8.90
C SER A 163 8.62 2.61 8.31
N ARG A 164 8.48 2.69 6.98
CA ARG A 164 8.11 3.88 6.22
C ARG A 164 6.59 4.10 6.19
N LEU A 165 5.79 3.09 6.58
CA LEU A 165 4.37 3.28 6.88
C LEU A 165 4.24 4.02 8.20
N ILE A 166 3.74 5.25 8.13
CA ILE A 166 3.51 6.16 9.27
C ILE A 166 2.30 5.79 10.14
N PHE A 167 1.62 4.69 9.81
CA PHE A 167 0.40 4.28 10.50
C PHE A 167 0.64 3.99 11.98
N ALA A 168 -0.37 4.23 12.81
CA ALA A 168 -0.34 3.85 14.21
C ALA A 168 -0.02 2.35 14.36
N ARG A 169 0.89 2.03 15.28
CA ARG A 169 1.22 0.64 15.57
C ARG A 169 0.09 0.01 16.38
N GLY A 170 -0.21 -1.23 16.07
CA GLY A 170 -1.21 -2.02 16.78
C GLY A 170 -0.79 -3.48 16.86
N ASN A 171 -1.70 -4.30 17.36
CA ASN A 171 -1.55 -5.75 17.34
C ASN A 171 -2.83 -6.36 16.76
N PRO A 172 -2.83 -7.65 16.33
CA PRO A 172 -3.99 -8.25 15.72
C PRO A 172 -5.27 -8.20 16.55
N GLN A 173 -5.21 -8.05 17.88
CA GLN A 173 -6.38 -7.95 18.75
C GLN A 173 -6.88 -6.51 18.93
N ASP A 174 -6.06 -5.51 18.64
CA ASP A 174 -6.35 -4.08 18.80
C ASP A 174 -6.10 -3.31 17.49
N LEU A 175 -7.16 -3.19 16.69
CA LEU A 175 -7.13 -2.76 15.29
C LEU A 175 -7.86 -1.43 15.04
N VAL A 176 -8.17 -0.67 16.08
CA VAL A 176 -9.12 0.47 16.00
C VAL A 176 -8.45 1.85 15.93
N ALA A 177 -7.13 1.93 15.74
CA ALA A 177 -6.43 3.21 15.73
C ALA A 177 -6.81 4.07 14.50
N GLN A 178 -7.60 5.12 14.72
CA GLN A 178 -7.82 6.19 13.76
C GLN A 178 -7.13 7.46 14.27
N PRO A 179 -6.10 7.98 13.57
CA PRO A 179 -5.50 9.24 13.97
C PRO A 179 -6.47 10.39 13.71
N ASP A 180 -6.36 11.44 14.53
CA ASP A 180 -6.90 12.74 14.16
C ASP A 180 -6.00 13.34 13.06
N LEU A 181 -6.61 13.67 11.92
CA LEU A 181 -5.90 14.20 10.76
C LEU A 181 -6.39 15.61 10.45
N ASN A 182 -5.45 16.48 10.11
CA ASN A 182 -5.77 17.86 9.77
C ASN A 182 -6.51 17.92 8.42
N GLN A 183 -7.83 18.11 8.48
CA GLN A 183 -8.70 18.14 7.30
C GLN A 183 -8.37 19.27 6.33
N ASP A 184 -7.95 20.43 6.84
CA ASP A 184 -7.56 21.58 6.01
C ASP A 184 -6.27 21.29 5.25
N ALA A 185 -5.30 20.63 5.90
CA ALA A 185 -4.09 20.16 5.24
C ALA A 185 -4.39 19.10 4.16
N ILE A 186 -5.32 18.17 4.42
CA ILE A 186 -5.76 17.20 3.40
C ILE A 186 -6.39 17.91 2.21
N ASN A 187 -7.27 18.89 2.45
CA ASN A 187 -7.88 19.68 1.39
C ASN A 187 -6.84 20.49 0.60
N HIS A 188 -5.80 20.99 1.26
CA HIS A 188 -4.70 21.68 0.60
C HIS A 188 -3.88 20.75 -0.31
N ALA A 189 -3.46 19.60 0.20
CA ALA A 189 -2.69 18.62 -0.57
C ALA A 189 -3.46 18.15 -1.82
N LEU A 190 -4.76 17.91 -1.71
CA LEU A 190 -5.61 17.54 -2.85
C LEU A 190 -5.75 18.64 -3.90
N ARG A 191 -5.75 19.92 -3.49
CA ARG A 191 -5.73 21.03 -4.44
C ARG A 191 -4.42 21.05 -5.22
N LEU A 192 -3.28 20.89 -4.54
CA LEU A 192 -1.97 20.80 -5.21
C LEU A 192 -1.91 19.65 -6.23
N GLU A 193 -2.46 18.47 -5.90
CA GLU A 193 -2.58 17.37 -6.86
C GLU A 193 -3.46 17.72 -8.06
N THR A 194 -4.59 18.40 -7.81
CA THR A 194 -5.51 18.81 -8.87
C THR A 194 -4.86 19.83 -9.81
N ASP A 195 -4.16 20.81 -9.25
CA ASP A 195 -3.47 21.86 -10.00
C ASP A 195 -2.31 21.32 -10.82
N ALA A 196 -1.56 20.34 -10.29
CA ALA A 196 -0.47 19.67 -11.00
C ALA A 196 -0.97 18.74 -12.14
N GLY A 197 -2.09 18.04 -11.95
CA GLY A 197 -2.72 17.26 -13.01
C GLY A 197 -1.91 16.06 -13.51
N TYR A 198 -1.07 15.45 -12.67
CA TYR A 198 -0.18 14.31 -13.02
C TYR A 198 -0.90 12.96 -13.07
N MET A 199 -2.15 12.94 -13.52
CA MET A 199 -2.90 11.72 -13.76
C MET A 199 -2.40 11.03 -15.04
N VAL A 200 -2.22 9.70 -14.94
CA VAL A 200 -1.92 8.82 -16.07
C VAL A 200 -2.94 7.68 -16.07
N ALA A 201 -3.97 7.81 -16.89
CA ALA A 201 -5.12 6.89 -16.89
C ALA A 201 -4.72 5.42 -17.17
N SER A 202 -3.62 5.20 -17.89
CA SER A 202 -3.11 3.85 -18.17
C SER A 202 -2.45 3.16 -16.96
N GLY A 203 -2.14 3.91 -15.89
CA GLY A 203 -1.30 3.49 -14.78
C GLY A 203 0.20 3.39 -15.11
N LYS A 204 0.59 3.52 -16.39
CA LYS A 204 1.98 3.38 -16.86
C LYS A 204 2.73 4.70 -16.82
N TYR A 205 2.79 5.32 -15.65
CA TYR A 205 3.38 6.66 -15.46
C TYR A 205 4.85 6.74 -15.92
N TRP A 206 5.60 5.64 -15.86
CA TRP A 206 6.99 5.59 -16.30
C TRP A 206 7.17 5.86 -17.81
N LYS A 207 6.10 5.75 -18.60
CA LYS A 207 6.12 6.14 -20.03
C LYS A 207 5.97 7.64 -20.25
N GLU A 208 5.68 8.37 -19.19
CA GLU A 208 5.27 9.77 -19.20
C GLU A 208 6.09 10.61 -18.21
N GLU A 209 7.22 10.07 -17.71
CA GLU A 209 8.04 10.69 -16.65
C GLU A 209 8.48 12.12 -16.97
N GLY A 210 8.77 12.40 -18.24
CA GLY A 210 9.16 13.75 -18.68
C GLY A 210 8.08 14.82 -18.49
N ARG A 211 6.83 14.45 -18.14
CA ARG A 211 5.76 15.40 -17.79
C ARG A 211 5.82 15.88 -16.35
N PHE A 212 6.55 15.19 -15.47
CA PHE A 212 6.46 15.40 -14.03
C PHE A 212 7.63 16.23 -13.52
N ASP A 213 7.31 17.39 -12.97
CA ASP A 213 8.27 18.19 -12.21
C ASP A 213 8.45 17.62 -10.80
N THR A 214 9.69 17.29 -10.44
CA THR A 214 10.01 16.71 -9.13
C THR A 214 9.86 17.69 -7.99
N ASP A 215 10.04 18.99 -8.22
CA ASP A 215 9.90 20.02 -7.18
C ASP A 215 8.42 20.16 -6.79
N ILE A 216 7.52 20.06 -7.78
CA ILE A 216 6.07 20.02 -7.55
C ILE A 216 5.68 18.75 -6.77
N ILE A 217 6.28 17.60 -7.10
CA ILE A 217 6.02 16.36 -6.34
C ILE A 217 6.51 16.50 -4.89
N ASP A 218 7.68 17.11 -4.66
CA ASP A 218 8.21 17.33 -3.31
C ASP A 218 7.31 18.26 -2.50
N GLU A 219 6.76 19.31 -3.12
CA GLU A 219 5.77 20.19 -2.48
C GLU A 219 4.51 19.43 -2.06
N ILE A 220 3.96 18.60 -2.96
CA ILE A 220 2.79 17.76 -2.69
C ILE A 220 3.10 16.76 -1.56
N ASP A 221 4.27 16.12 -1.59
CA ASP A 221 4.68 15.16 -0.58
C ASP A 221 4.84 15.83 0.79
N ALA A 222 5.38 17.05 0.84
CA ALA A 222 5.46 17.85 2.07
C ALA A 222 4.05 18.21 2.59
N ALA A 223 3.12 18.58 1.71
CA ALA A 223 1.73 18.88 2.09
C ALA A 223 1.02 17.64 2.68
N TRP A 224 1.28 16.44 2.14
CA TRP A 224 0.74 15.20 2.71
C TRP A 224 1.31 14.88 4.09
N LEU A 225 2.60 15.13 4.32
CA LEU A 225 3.21 14.95 5.64
C LEU A 225 2.61 15.91 6.68
N ALA A 226 2.24 17.12 6.27
CA ALA A 226 1.59 18.11 7.15
C ALA A 226 0.15 17.73 7.55
N THR A 227 -0.43 16.66 7.00
CA THR A 227 -1.76 16.16 7.41
C THR A 227 -1.75 15.44 8.75
N LEU A 228 -0.58 14.94 9.14
CA LEU A 228 -0.40 14.29 10.43
C LEU A 228 -0.46 15.36 11.51
N ALA A 229 -1.36 15.18 12.48
CA ALA A 229 -1.48 16.11 13.60
C ALA A 229 -0.12 16.30 14.30
N ALA A 230 0.12 17.52 14.77
CA ALA A 230 1.25 17.83 15.65
C ALA A 230 1.03 17.24 17.05
#